data_AF-A0A8X6IPK7-F1
#
_entry.id   AF-A0A8X6IPK7-F1
#
_cell.length_a   1.000
_cell.length_b   1.000
_cell.length_c   1.000
_cell.angle_alpha   90.00
_cell.angle_beta   90.00
_cell.angle_gamma   90.00
#
_symmetry.space_group_name_H-M   'P 1'
#
loop_
_entity.id
_entity.type
_entity.pdbx_description
1 polymer ?
#
loop_
_entity_poly.entity_id
_entity_poly.type
_entity_poly.pdbx_seq_one_letter_code
_entity_poly.pdbx_strand_id
1 'polypeptide(L)'
;MSGYSPEERIRELEQMFLGGPIIANGKSFSIETLLDVLLVLYDECCNSTLRREKTVSTFIENGIYYLIANWIYKFENPVIDF
;
A
#
# COMPACT_ATOMS: atom_id res chain seq x y z
N MET A 1 -11.32 3.76 -28.33
CA MET A 1 -10.48 2.89 -27.48
C MET A 1 -9.05 3.29 -27.75
N SER A 2 -8.37 3.92 -26.79
CA SER A 2 -7.01 4.46 -26.98
C SER A 2 -6.05 3.32 -27.36
N GLY A 3 -5.42 3.43 -28.53
CA GLY A 3 -4.60 2.40 -29.18
C GLY A 3 -3.20 2.25 -28.58
N TYR A 4 -3.11 2.05 -27.27
CA TYR A 4 -1.85 1.75 -26.59
C TYR A 4 -1.68 0.25 -26.39
N SER A 5 -0.48 -0.25 -26.60
CA SER A 5 -0.10 -1.61 -26.25
C SER A 5 -0.12 -1.80 -24.72
N PRO A 6 -0.23 -3.04 -24.21
CA PRO A 6 -0.12 -3.32 -22.79
C PRO A 6 1.17 -2.76 -22.17
N GLU A 7 2.28 -2.82 -22.88
CA GLU A 7 3.60 -2.34 -22.43
C GLU A 7 3.62 -0.82 -22.31
N GLU A 8 2.99 -0.11 -23.26
CA GLU A 8 2.88 1.35 -23.21
C GLU A 8 2.04 1.81 -22.01
N ARG A 9 0.94 1.09 -21.71
CA ARG A 9 0.10 1.38 -20.54
C ARG A 9 0.83 1.13 -19.22
N ILE A 10 1.65 0.08 -19.14
CA ILE A 10 2.47 -0.19 -17.94
C ILE A 10 3.49 0.92 -17.73
N ARG A 11 4.18 1.34 -18.80
CA ARG A 11 5.14 2.44 -18.73
C ARG A 11 4.47 3.75 -18.30
N GLU A 12 3.28 4.05 -18.82
CA GLU A 12 2.52 5.23 -18.39
C GLU A 12 2.19 5.18 -16.89
N LEU A 13 1.73 4.03 -16.39
CA LEU A 13 1.43 3.84 -14.97
C LEU A 13 2.66 4.02 -14.08
N GLU A 14 3.80 3.46 -14.47
CA GLU A 14 5.07 3.61 -13.75
C GLU A 14 5.48 5.08 -13.65
N GLN A 15 5.37 5.84 -14.74
CA GLN A 15 5.69 7.28 -14.73
C GLN A 15 4.73 8.07 -13.82
N MET A 16 3.44 7.73 -13.79
CA MET A 16 2.48 8.37 -12.87
C MET A 16 2.82 8.12 -11.41
N PHE A 17 3.32 6.92 -11.09
CA PHE A 17 3.70 6.54 -9.74
C PHE A 17 4.99 7.23 -9.30
N LEU A 18 6.03 7.19 -10.15
CA LEU A 18 7.34 7.82 -9.87
C LEU A 18 7.25 9.35 -9.84
N GLY A 19 6.40 9.95 -10.68
CA GLY A 19 6.20 11.39 -10.71
C GLY A 19 5.34 11.92 -9.55
N GLY A 20 4.57 11.06 -8.89
CA GLY A 20 3.68 11.43 -7.81
C GLY A 20 2.51 12.35 -8.23
N PRO A 21 1.70 12.80 -7.26
CA PRO A 21 0.41 13.44 -7.53
C PRO A 21 0.50 14.73 -8.35
N ILE A 22 1.58 15.50 -8.18
CA ILE A 22 1.79 16.77 -8.88
C ILE A 22 2.02 16.53 -10.36
N ILE A 23 2.92 15.59 -10.71
CA ILE A 23 3.26 15.28 -12.11
C ILE A 23 2.10 14.54 -12.80
N ALA A 24 1.40 13.68 -12.06
CA ALA A 24 0.23 12.96 -12.59
C ALA A 24 -1.05 13.82 -12.64
N ASN A 25 -0.99 15.12 -12.35
CA ASN A 25 -2.13 16.03 -12.33
C ASN A 25 -3.29 15.50 -11.45
N GLY A 26 -2.96 15.04 -10.24
CA GLY A 26 -3.89 14.48 -9.27
C GLY A 26 -4.40 13.07 -9.59
N LYS A 27 -3.89 12.41 -10.65
CA LYS A 27 -4.29 11.03 -11.02
C LYS A 27 -3.46 9.95 -10.34
N SER A 28 -2.51 10.32 -9.48
CA SER A 28 -1.76 9.37 -8.64
C SER A 28 -1.76 9.82 -7.19
N PHE A 29 -1.57 8.86 -6.29
CA PHE A 29 -1.43 9.07 -4.86
C PHE A 29 0.04 9.06 -4.46
N SER A 30 0.38 9.77 -3.38
CA SER A 30 1.71 9.63 -2.77
C SER A 30 1.82 8.27 -2.08
N ILE A 31 3.05 7.84 -1.80
CA ILE A 31 3.30 6.63 -1.01
C ILE A 31 2.66 6.77 0.37
N GLU A 32 2.71 7.96 0.99
CA GLU A 32 2.08 8.23 2.28
C GLU A 32 0.57 7.99 2.24
N THR A 33 -0.14 8.54 1.24
CA THR A 33 -1.58 8.29 1.10
C THR A 33 -1.90 6.81 0.88
N LEU A 34 -1.06 6.08 0.14
CA LEU A 34 -1.27 4.63 -0.06
C LEU A 34 -1.06 3.83 1.23
N LEU A 35 -0.12 4.25 2.09
CA LEU A 35 0.04 3.67 3.42
C LEU A 35 -1.16 3.98 4.32
N ASP A 36 -1.68 5.21 4.30
CA ASP A 36 -2.90 5.56 5.03
C ASP A 36 -4.10 4.70 4.58
N VAL A 37 -4.25 4.50 3.26
CA VAL A 37 -5.28 3.62 2.69
C VAL A 37 -5.09 2.16 3.15
N LEU A 38 -3.86 1.67 3.20
CA LEU A 38 -3.57 0.32 3.69
C LEU A 38 -3.94 0.17 5.18
N LEU A 39 -3.57 1.15 6.01
CA LEU A 39 -3.83 1.14 7.44
C LEU A 39 -5.33 1.21 7.75
N VAL A 40 -6.08 2.09 7.08
CA VAL A 40 -7.52 2.20 7.31
C VAL A 40 -8.27 0.95 6.82
N LEU A 41 -7.85 0.37 5.69
CA LEU A 41 -8.43 -0.89 5.20
C LEU A 41 -8.18 -2.02 6.21
N TYR A 42 -6.96 -2.10 6.74
CA TYR A 42 -6.61 -3.09 7.76
C TYR A 42 -7.45 -2.92 9.03
N ASP A 43 -7.60 -1.70 9.55
CA ASP A 43 -8.41 -1.40 10.73
C ASP A 43 -9.89 -1.78 10.52
N GLU A 44 -10.47 -1.40 9.37
CA GLU A 44 -11.85 -1.74 9.03
C GLU A 44 -12.04 -3.27 8.91
N CYS A 45 -11.07 -3.98 8.31
CA CYS A 45 -11.11 -5.44 8.25
C CYS A 45 -11.08 -6.09 9.63
N CYS A 46 -10.29 -5.56 10.58
CA CYS A 46 -10.24 -6.06 11.95
C CYS A 46 -11.57 -5.87 12.70
N ASN A 47 -12.23 -4.73 12.48
CA ASN A 47 -13.46 -4.35 13.15
C ASN A 47 -14.72 -4.90 12.47
N SER A 48 -14.63 -5.33 11.21
CA SER A 48 -15.72 -5.92 10.44
C SER A 48 -16.09 -7.34 10.86
N THR A 49 -17.35 -7.73 10.61
CA THR A 49 -17.80 -9.14 10.70
C THR A 49 -17.11 -10.05 9.68
N LEU A 50 -16.57 -9.47 8.59
CA LEU A 50 -15.84 -10.17 7.54
C LEU A 50 -14.50 -10.75 8.01
N ARG A 51 -13.96 -10.35 9.16
CA ARG A 51 -12.70 -10.90 9.69
C ARG A 51 -12.67 -12.42 9.85
N ARG A 52 -13.84 -13.06 9.88
CA ARG A 52 -13.98 -14.53 9.94
C ARG A 52 -13.88 -15.20 8.58
N GLU A 53 -14.05 -14.45 7.49
CA GLU A 53 -13.84 -14.96 6.14
C GLU A 53 -12.36 -15.28 5.94
N LYS A 54 -12.07 -16.47 5.42
CA LYS A 54 -10.70 -16.97 5.30
C LYS A 54 -9.77 -15.98 4.59
N THR A 55 -10.26 -15.37 3.50
CA THR A 55 -9.49 -14.39 2.72
C THR A 55 -9.15 -13.14 3.52
N VAL A 56 -10.08 -12.64 4.33
CA VAL A 56 -9.89 -11.45 5.17
C VAL A 56 -9.04 -11.77 6.40
N SER A 57 -9.26 -12.92 7.05
CA SER A 57 -8.41 -13.40 8.15
C SER A 57 -6.95 -13.54 7.71
N THR A 58 -6.72 -14.16 6.54
CA THR A 58 -5.36 -14.28 5.97
C THR A 58 -4.74 -12.91 5.66
N PHE A 59 -5.53 -11.94 5.16
CA PHE A 59 -5.05 -10.57 4.95
C PHE A 59 -4.62 -9.90 6.27
N ILE A 60 -5.45 -10.00 7.31
CA ILE A 60 -5.18 -9.43 8.64
C ILE A 60 -3.94 -10.08 9.26
N GLU A 61 -3.88 -11.42 9.29
CA GLU A 61 -2.76 -12.16 9.86
C GLU A 61 -1.44 -11.79 9.19
N ASN A 62 -1.39 -11.79 7.86
CA ASN A 62 -0.18 -11.41 7.12
C ASN A 62 0.19 -9.94 7.34
N GLY A 63 -0.80 -9.03 7.38
CA GLY A 63 -0.58 -7.62 7.69
C GLY A 63 0.11 -7.42 9.04
N ILE A 64 -0.37 -8.12 10.08
CA ILE A 64 0.23 -8.12 11.43
C ILE A 64 1.68 -8.57 11.39
N TYR A 65 1.98 -9.72 10.79
CA TYR A 65 3.34 -10.26 10.79
C TYR A 65 4.35 -9.31 10.13
N TYR A 66 4.01 -8.71 8.99
CA TYR A 66 4.93 -7.81 8.29
C TYR A 66 5.00 -6.41 8.92
N LEU A 67 3.87 -5.83 9.34
CA LEU A 67 3.86 -4.50 9.94
C LEU A 67 4.48 -4.53 11.33
N ILE A 68 4.12 -5.49 12.19
CA ILE A 68 4.71 -5.60 13.54
C ILE A 68 6.18 -6.02 13.46
N ALA A 69 6.57 -6.96 12.60
CA ALA A 69 7.99 -7.32 12.49
C ALA A 69 8.84 -6.12 12.05
N ASN A 70 8.39 -5.33 11.07
CA ASN A 70 9.15 -4.16 10.63
C ASN A 70 9.05 -2.97 11.60
N TRP A 71 7.89 -2.75 12.23
CA TRP A 71 7.67 -1.65 13.16
C TRP A 71 8.36 -1.90 14.51
N ILE A 72 8.31 -3.13 15.05
CA ILE A 72 9.12 -3.53 16.22
C ILE A 72 10.61 -3.47 15.86
N TYR A 73 11.03 -4.00 14.71
CA TYR A 73 12.44 -3.93 14.30
C TYR A 73 12.94 -2.49 14.21
N LYS A 74 12.17 -1.57 13.61
CA LYS A 74 12.50 -0.13 13.55
C LYS A 74 12.40 0.57 14.91
N PHE A 75 11.45 0.19 15.77
CA PHE A 75 11.27 0.82 17.08
C PHE A 75 12.31 0.35 18.10
N GLU A 76 12.72 -0.91 18.06
CA GLU A 76 13.76 -1.48 18.92
C GLU A 76 15.20 -1.18 18.42
N ASN A 77 15.39 -0.82 17.14
CA ASN A 77 16.69 -0.45 16.57
C ASN A 77 16.67 0.94 15.90
N PRO A 78 16.52 2.03 16.66
CA PRO A 78 16.49 3.40 16.12
C PRO A 78 17.85 3.91 15.59
N VAL A 79 18.92 3.08 15.58
CA VAL A 79 20.31 3.50 15.30
C VAL A 79 20.76 3.21 13.86
N ILE A 80 19.91 2.62 13.02
CA ILE A 80 20.25 2.37 11.60
C ILE A 80 19.35 3.21 10.71
N ASP A 81 19.64 4.51 10.65
CA ASP A 81 19.21 5.38 9.53
C ASP A 81 20.37 6.34 9.21
N PHE A 82 21.25 5.90 8.31
CA PHE A 82 22.18 6.69 7.51
C PHE A 82 22.12 6.19 6.08
#